data_AF-A0A7C6X0M4-F1
#
_entry.id   AF-A0A7C6X0M4-F1
#
_cell.length_a   1.000
_cell.length_b   1.000
_cell.length_c   1.000
_cell.angle_alpha   90.00
_cell.angle_beta   90.00
_cell.angle_gamma   90.00
#
_symmetry.space_group_name_H-M   'P 1'
#
loop_
_entity.id
_entity.type
_entity.pdbx_description
1 polymer ?
#
loop_
_entity_poly.entity_id
_entity_poly.type
_entity_poly.pdbx_seq_one_letter_code
_entity_poly.pdbx_strand_id
1 'polypeptide(L)'
;MKILLSLYLFVAVLLTQFFAAYFFSKGKNNYRKVFSAFILCVGIYLFGYLMIINTSNLQELIFWNQIQYLGLPFISVLWLTVALLYTKTIYTLSKSMTAVLFFVPVITFFIRLTNSWHHLFYMNWEVKQFLGCYSLHMERGYWYYIHISYTILCLFLTIIVYY
;
A
#
# COMPACT_ATOMS: atom_id res chain seq x y z
N MET A 1 -13.97 18.12 -12.37
CA MET A 1 -12.80 17.71 -11.55
C MET A 1 -12.71 16.20 -11.36
N LYS A 2 -13.76 15.51 -10.89
CA LYS A 2 -13.78 14.03 -10.71
C LYS A 2 -13.35 13.24 -11.95
N ILE A 3 -13.88 13.56 -13.13
CA ILE A 3 -13.55 12.84 -14.39
C ILE A 3 -12.05 12.93 -14.74
N LEU A 4 -11.44 14.11 -14.59
CA LEU A 4 -10.01 14.29 -14.85
C LEU A 4 -9.15 13.47 -13.89
N LEU A 5 -9.53 13.44 -12.61
CA LEU A 5 -8.84 12.63 -11.61
C LEU A 5 -8.97 11.13 -11.89
N SER A 6 -10.17 10.66 -12.27
CA SER A 6 -10.40 9.26 -12.65
C SER A 6 -9.57 8.86 -13.87
N LEU A 7 -9.50 9.71 -14.90
CA LEU A 7 -8.66 9.44 -16.09
C LEU A 7 -7.18 9.38 -15.73
N TYR A 8 -6.69 10.31 -14.91
CA TYR A 8 -5.31 10.31 -14.43
C TYR A 8 -4.97 9.01 -13.68
N LEU A 9 -5.82 8.61 -12.72
CA LEU A 9 -5.61 7.39 -11.94
C LEU A 9 -5.71 6.14 -12.82
N PHE A 10 -6.61 6.11 -13.78
CA PHE A 10 -6.72 5.00 -14.72
C PHE A 10 -5.43 4.80 -15.53
N VAL A 11 -4.88 5.89 -16.09
CA VAL A 11 -3.59 5.85 -16.78
C VAL A 11 -2.47 5.43 -15.82
N ALA A 12 -2.44 5.96 -14.60
CA ALA A 12 -1.44 5.59 -13.60
C ALA A 12 -1.48 4.09 -13.26
N VAL A 13 -2.67 3.52 -13.07
CA VAL A 13 -2.90 2.08 -12.83
C VAL A 13 -2.40 1.24 -14.01
N LEU A 14 -2.67 1.65 -15.25
CA LEU A 14 -2.17 0.93 -16.44
C LEU A 14 -0.64 0.96 -16.50
N LEU A 15 -0.03 2.12 -16.25
CA LEU A 15 1.41 2.28 -16.26
C LEU A 15 2.08 1.46 -15.14
N THR A 16 1.56 1.49 -13.92
CA THR A 16 2.11 0.68 -12.82
C THR A 16 2.04 -0.80 -13.15
N GLN A 17 0.96 -1.27 -13.77
CA GLN A 17 0.78 -2.68 -14.10
C GLN A 17 1.73 -3.10 -15.22
N PHE A 18 1.89 -2.25 -16.24
CA PHE A 18 2.87 -2.43 -17.30
C PHE A 18 4.30 -2.50 -16.75
N PHE A 19 4.71 -1.55 -15.90
CA PHE A 19 6.06 -1.54 -15.33
C PHE A 19 6.29 -2.73 -14.40
N ALA A 20 5.32 -3.09 -13.55
CA ALA A 20 5.41 -4.26 -12.69
C ALA A 20 5.66 -5.53 -13.53
N ALA A 21 4.89 -5.74 -14.59
CA ALA A 21 5.05 -6.88 -15.49
C ALA A 21 6.38 -6.86 -16.25
N TYR A 22 6.79 -5.69 -16.74
CA TYR A 22 8.06 -5.51 -17.46
C TYR A 22 9.27 -5.86 -16.59
N PHE A 23 9.33 -5.32 -15.37
CA PHE A 23 10.44 -5.59 -14.45
C PHE A 23 10.43 -7.02 -13.94
N PHE A 24 9.26 -7.64 -13.80
CA PHE A 24 9.13 -9.06 -13.46
C PHE A 24 9.70 -9.95 -14.57
N SER A 25 9.25 -9.74 -15.81
CA SER A 25 9.66 -10.53 -16.99
C SER A 25 11.17 -10.44 -17.26
N LYS A 26 11.78 -9.26 -17.03
CA LYS A 26 13.21 -9.02 -17.27
C LYS A 26 14.08 -9.15 -16.00
N GLY A 27 13.51 -9.66 -14.91
CA GLY A 27 14.11 -9.63 -13.58
C GLY A 27 14.99 -10.83 -13.23
N LYS A 28 16.26 -10.86 -13.69
CA LYS A 28 17.25 -11.82 -13.15
C LYS A 28 17.81 -11.39 -11.78
N ASN A 29 17.81 -10.09 -11.49
CA ASN A 29 18.40 -9.52 -10.28
C ASN A 29 17.35 -9.34 -9.17
N ASN A 30 17.75 -9.55 -7.91
CA ASN A 30 16.88 -9.39 -6.74
C ASN A 30 16.21 -8.00 -6.67
N TYR A 31 16.96 -6.94 -6.97
CA TYR A 31 16.44 -5.57 -7.06
C TYR A 31 15.19 -5.47 -7.94
N ARG A 32 15.23 -6.02 -9.17
CA ARG A 32 14.12 -5.90 -10.14
C ARG A 32 12.87 -6.64 -9.65
N LYS A 33 13.04 -7.77 -8.96
CA LYS A 33 11.94 -8.54 -8.39
C LYS A 33 11.24 -7.76 -7.26
N VAL A 34 12.01 -7.21 -6.33
CA VAL A 34 11.46 -6.38 -5.23
C VAL A 34 10.82 -5.11 -5.78
N PHE A 35 11.45 -4.46 -6.75
CA PHE A 35 10.89 -3.27 -7.40
C PHE A 35 9.58 -3.55 -8.15
N SER A 36 9.48 -4.70 -8.81
CA SER A 36 8.23 -5.14 -9.43
C SER A 36 7.12 -5.34 -8.39
N ALA A 37 7.43 -6.01 -7.26
CA ALA A 37 6.48 -6.19 -6.16
C ALA A 37 6.03 -4.86 -5.54
N PHE A 38 6.97 -3.91 -5.38
CA PHE A 38 6.69 -2.55 -4.92
C PHE A 38 5.68 -1.86 -5.85
N ILE A 39 5.97 -1.81 -7.15
CA ILE A 39 5.08 -1.17 -8.14
C ILE A 39 3.72 -1.84 -8.17
N LEU A 40 3.66 -3.17 -8.07
CA LEU A 40 2.41 -3.91 -8.04
C LEU A 40 1.55 -3.53 -6.83
N CYS A 41 2.14 -3.38 -5.64
CA CYS A 41 1.43 -2.92 -4.44
C CYS A 41 0.89 -1.50 -4.61
N VAL A 42 1.68 -0.60 -5.21
CA VAL A 42 1.24 0.76 -5.56
C VAL A 42 0.09 0.72 -6.56
N GLY A 43 0.16 -0.15 -7.57
CA GLY A 43 -0.91 -0.35 -8.56
C GLY A 43 -2.22 -0.84 -7.93
N ILE A 44 -2.17 -1.78 -7.00
CA ILE A 44 -3.34 -2.25 -6.23
C ILE A 44 -3.95 -1.11 -5.42
N TYR A 45 -3.11 -0.31 -4.75
CA TYR A 45 -3.55 0.85 -3.98
C TYR A 45 -4.27 1.88 -4.86
N LEU A 46 -3.65 2.25 -6.00
CA LEU A 46 -4.21 3.23 -6.93
C LEU A 46 -5.52 2.72 -7.55
N PHE A 47 -5.60 1.42 -7.84
CA PHE A 47 -6.82 0.80 -8.37
C PHE A 47 -7.96 0.84 -7.35
N GLY A 48 -7.71 0.46 -6.09
CA GLY A 48 -8.71 0.56 -5.03
C GLY A 48 -9.19 2.01 -4.86
N TYR A 49 -8.27 2.97 -4.88
CA TYR A 49 -8.63 4.39 -4.77
C TYR A 49 -9.43 4.90 -5.98
N LEU A 50 -9.08 4.48 -7.21
CA LEU A 50 -9.83 4.79 -8.42
C LEU A 50 -11.29 4.32 -8.30
N MET A 51 -11.51 3.13 -7.74
CA MET A 51 -12.87 2.61 -7.57
C MET A 51 -13.64 3.39 -6.50
N ILE A 52 -13.00 3.69 -5.36
CA ILE A 52 -13.60 4.49 -4.27
C ILE A 52 -14.14 5.83 -4.77
N ILE A 53 -13.37 6.57 -5.58
CA ILE A 53 -13.81 7.90 -6.04
C ILE A 53 -14.98 7.83 -7.03
N ASN A 54 -15.17 6.69 -7.72
CA ASN A 54 -16.22 6.51 -8.72
C ASN A 54 -17.50 5.89 -8.13
N THR A 55 -17.40 5.22 -6.99
CA THR A 55 -18.53 4.65 -6.25
C THR A 55 -19.27 5.68 -5.38
N SER A 56 -20.58 5.50 -5.21
CA SER A 56 -21.43 6.24 -4.27
C SER A 56 -22.06 5.39 -3.16
N ASN A 57 -21.96 4.06 -3.25
CA ASN A 57 -22.51 3.12 -2.28
C ASN A 57 -21.51 2.84 -1.16
N LEU A 58 -21.95 2.94 0.10
CA LEU A 58 -21.13 2.66 1.29
C LEU A 58 -20.52 1.26 1.29
N GLN A 59 -21.29 0.24 0.91
CA GLN A 59 -20.80 -1.15 0.91
C GLN A 59 -19.64 -1.32 -0.08
N GLU A 60 -19.76 -0.73 -1.27
CA GLU A 60 -18.71 -0.73 -2.27
C GLU A 60 -17.49 0.10 -1.82
N LEU A 61 -17.67 1.24 -1.15
CA LEU A 61 -16.56 2.02 -0.60
C LEU A 61 -15.73 1.20 0.39
N ILE A 62 -16.39 0.46 1.30
CA ILE A 62 -15.73 -0.42 2.28
C ILE A 62 -14.98 -1.54 1.56
N PHE A 63 -15.60 -2.17 0.56
CA PHE A 63 -14.99 -3.24 -0.23
C PHE A 63 -13.73 -2.76 -0.98
N TRP A 64 -13.82 -1.64 -1.69
CA TRP A 64 -12.67 -1.10 -2.42
C TRP A 64 -11.56 -0.59 -1.49
N ASN A 65 -11.92 -0.09 -0.32
CA ASN A 65 -10.93 0.23 0.72
C ASN A 65 -10.20 -1.03 1.18
N GLN A 66 -10.90 -2.14 1.39
CA GLN A 66 -10.27 -3.40 1.74
C GLN A 66 -9.29 -3.89 0.65
N ILE A 67 -9.64 -3.73 -0.63
CA ILE A 67 -8.74 -4.02 -1.76
C ILE A 67 -7.50 -3.11 -1.73
N GLN A 68 -7.65 -1.82 -1.48
CA GLN A 68 -6.55 -0.87 -1.36
C GLN A 68 -5.53 -1.30 -0.27
N TYR A 69 -6.05 -1.84 0.83
CA TYR A 69 -5.25 -2.38 1.94
C TYR A 69 -4.56 -3.72 1.65
N LEU A 70 -4.82 -4.38 0.51
CA LEU A 70 -4.02 -5.53 0.09
C LEU A 70 -2.59 -5.12 -0.30
N GLY A 71 -2.43 -3.92 -0.85
CA GLY A 71 -1.12 -3.37 -1.24
C GLY A 71 -0.52 -2.43 -0.20
N LEU A 72 -1.35 -1.57 0.41
CA LEU A 72 -0.90 -0.44 1.23
C LEU A 72 0.13 -0.80 2.33
N PRO A 73 -0.08 -1.83 3.17
CA PRO A 73 0.83 -2.11 4.28
C PRO A 73 2.26 -2.47 3.84
N PHE A 74 2.42 -2.98 2.62
CA PHE A 74 3.68 -3.48 2.09
C PHE A 74 4.52 -2.40 1.38
N ILE A 75 3.89 -1.29 0.96
CA ILE A 75 4.53 -0.26 0.13
C ILE A 75 5.80 0.30 0.80
N SER A 76 5.71 0.67 2.08
CA SER A 76 6.81 1.31 2.82
C SER A 76 8.01 0.37 3.01
N VAL A 77 7.76 -0.89 3.34
CA VAL A 77 8.81 -1.91 3.50
C VAL A 77 9.44 -2.28 2.17
N LEU A 78 8.64 -2.45 1.13
CA LEU A 78 9.14 -2.74 -0.20
C LEU A 78 9.99 -1.58 -0.73
N TRP A 79 9.61 -0.32 -0.45
CA TRP A 79 10.42 0.82 -0.83
C TRP A 79 11.77 0.85 -0.11
N LEU A 80 11.79 0.63 1.21
CA LEU A 80 13.06 0.49 1.98
C LEU A 80 13.93 -0.64 1.41
N THR A 81 13.31 -1.77 1.09
CA THR A 81 14.01 -2.93 0.53
C THR A 81 14.62 -2.63 -0.84
N VAL A 82 13.89 -1.89 -1.68
CA VAL A 82 14.38 -1.38 -2.97
C VAL A 82 15.58 -0.47 -2.75
N ALA A 83 15.52 0.46 -1.79
CA ALA A 83 16.61 1.39 -1.51
C ALA A 83 17.88 0.66 -1.08
N LEU A 84 17.77 -0.29 -0.14
CA LEU A 84 18.89 -1.09 0.36
C LEU A 84 19.58 -1.91 -0.75
N LEU A 85 18.78 -2.48 -1.67
CA LEU A 85 19.31 -3.21 -2.82
C LEU A 85 19.91 -2.29 -3.90
N TYR A 86 19.34 -1.10 -4.07
CA TYR A 86 19.80 -0.11 -5.05
C TYR A 86 21.15 0.49 -4.67
N THR A 87 21.31 0.88 -3.41
CA THR A 87 22.56 1.44 -2.88
C THR A 87 23.61 0.37 -2.58
N LYS A 88 23.29 -0.90 -2.83
CA LYS A 88 24.14 -2.07 -2.55
C LYS A 88 24.54 -2.18 -1.07
N THR A 89 23.77 -1.59 -0.16
CA THR A 89 23.89 -1.81 1.28
C THR A 89 23.69 -3.30 1.60
N ILE A 90 22.77 -3.94 0.87
CA ILE A 90 22.61 -5.39 0.85
C ILE A 90 22.60 -5.90 -0.59
N TYR A 91 23.15 -7.10 -0.82
CA TYR A 91 23.11 -7.75 -2.13
C TYR A 91 21.93 -8.72 -2.27
N THR A 92 21.46 -9.29 -1.16
CA THR A 92 20.35 -10.25 -1.11
C THR A 92 19.54 -10.05 0.16
N LEU A 93 18.24 -10.36 0.12
CA LEU A 93 17.44 -10.45 1.34
C LEU A 93 17.64 -11.81 1.97
N SER A 94 18.20 -11.83 3.18
CA SER A 94 18.19 -13.03 4.01
C SER A 94 16.78 -13.31 4.51
N LYS A 95 16.45 -14.59 4.74
CA LYS A 95 15.14 -15.00 5.26
C LYS A 95 14.80 -14.30 6.59
N SER A 96 15.80 -14.09 7.46
CA SER A 96 15.64 -13.39 8.73
C SER A 96 15.25 -11.93 8.54
N MET A 97 15.91 -11.23 7.61
CA MET A 97 15.62 -9.83 7.33
C MET A 97 14.24 -9.67 6.70
N THR A 98 13.86 -10.55 5.77
CA THR A 98 12.51 -10.60 5.23
C THR A 98 11.48 -10.81 6.34
N ALA A 99 11.71 -11.75 7.25
CA ALA A 99 10.78 -12.01 8.35
C ALA A 99 10.58 -10.77 9.22
N VAL A 100 11.66 -10.11 9.64
CA VAL A 100 11.61 -8.91 10.49
C VAL A 100 10.92 -7.74 9.78
N LEU A 101 11.27 -7.49 8.52
CA LEU A 101 10.71 -6.38 7.76
C LEU A 101 9.24 -6.60 7.40
N PHE A 102 8.84 -7.82 7.05
CA PHE A 102 7.47 -8.08 6.61
C PHE A 102 6.52 -8.47 7.75
N PHE A 103 7.01 -8.66 8.97
CA PHE A 103 6.19 -9.02 10.12
C PHE A 103 5.05 -8.04 10.37
N VAL A 104 5.36 -6.75 10.52
CA VAL A 104 4.36 -5.71 10.79
C VAL A 104 3.37 -5.51 9.62
N PRO A 105 3.81 -5.43 8.35
CA PRO A 105 2.91 -5.38 7.20
C PRO A 105 1.95 -6.57 7.12
N VAL A 106 2.45 -7.80 7.33
CA VAL A 106 1.65 -9.02 7.25
C VAL A 106 0.60 -9.06 8.37
N ILE A 107 0.98 -8.73 9.60
CA ILE A 107 0.01 -8.66 10.70
C ILE A 107 -1.02 -7.56 10.43
N THR A 108 -0.58 -6.41 9.94
CA THR A 108 -1.49 -5.30 9.57
C THR A 108 -2.50 -5.73 8.52
N PHE A 109 -2.06 -6.49 7.51
CA PHE A 109 -2.94 -7.06 6.50
C PHE A 109 -4.01 -7.97 7.12
N PHE A 110 -3.62 -8.91 7.99
CA PHE A 110 -4.58 -9.80 8.64
C PHE A 110 -5.55 -9.07 9.57
N ILE A 111 -5.04 -8.17 10.41
CA ILE A 111 -5.88 -7.34 11.29
C ILE A 111 -6.88 -6.50 10.49
N ARG A 112 -6.48 -6.02 9.32
CA ARG A 112 -7.39 -5.27 8.43
C ARG A 112 -8.46 -6.17 7.82
N LEU A 113 -8.08 -7.40 7.43
CA LEU A 113 -8.99 -8.42 6.89
C LEU A 113 -10.02 -8.88 7.93
N THR A 114 -9.61 -9.05 9.19
CA THR A 114 -10.46 -9.48 10.31
C THR A 114 -11.06 -8.34 11.12
N ASN A 115 -10.96 -7.09 10.63
CA ASN A 115 -11.33 -5.91 11.42
C ASN A 115 -12.78 -5.92 11.91
N SER A 116 -13.69 -6.63 11.23
CA SER A 116 -15.09 -6.80 11.64
C SER A 116 -15.27 -7.52 12.98
N TRP A 117 -14.28 -8.28 13.44
CA TRP A 117 -14.39 -9.05 14.69
C TRP A 117 -13.82 -8.32 15.90
N HIS A 118 -12.82 -7.47 15.71
CA HIS A 118 -12.02 -6.91 16.80
C HIS A 118 -11.88 -5.39 16.78
N HIS A 119 -12.21 -4.71 15.67
CA HIS A 119 -12.19 -3.24 15.57
C HIS A 119 -10.84 -2.58 15.93
N LEU A 120 -9.74 -3.32 15.80
CA LEU A 120 -8.39 -2.89 16.24
C LEU A 120 -7.77 -1.87 15.28
N PHE A 121 -8.22 -1.83 14.03
CA PHE A 121 -7.71 -0.92 13.01
C PHE A 121 -8.67 0.24 12.75
N TYR A 122 -9.97 -0.05 12.56
CA TYR A 122 -11.02 0.98 12.54
C TYR A 122 -12.16 0.59 13.48
N MET A 123 -12.55 1.55 14.34
CA MET A 123 -13.63 1.38 15.31
C MET A 123 -14.99 1.63 14.68
N ASN A 124 -15.18 2.81 14.08
CA ASN A 124 -16.44 3.23 13.47
C ASN A 124 -16.27 3.64 12.00
N TRP A 125 -17.31 3.38 11.20
CA TRP A 125 -17.39 3.75 9.80
C TRP A 125 -18.43 4.85 9.64
N GLU A 126 -17.99 6.10 9.50
CA GLU A 126 -18.87 7.21 9.16
C GLU A 126 -18.64 7.65 7.72
N VAL A 127 -19.72 7.79 6.95
CA VAL A 127 -19.63 8.40 5.63
C VAL A 127 -19.79 9.90 5.80
N LYS A 128 -18.74 10.67 5.52
CA LYS A 128 -18.84 12.13 5.42
C LYS A 128 -18.69 12.54 3.97
N GLN A 129 -19.69 13.25 3.46
CA GLN A 129 -19.65 13.82 2.13
C GLN A 129 -18.75 15.07 2.18
N PHE A 130 -17.63 15.05 1.47
CA PHE A 130 -16.76 16.21 1.32
C PHE A 130 -16.69 16.57 -0.17
N LEU A 131 -17.08 17.80 -0.53
CA LEU A 131 -16.96 18.35 -1.89
C LEU A 131 -17.60 17.50 -3.00
N GLY A 132 -18.74 16.85 -2.72
CA GLY A 132 -19.44 15.98 -3.69
C GLY A 132 -18.81 14.60 -3.89
N CYS A 133 -17.76 14.26 -3.13
CA CYS A 133 -17.18 12.92 -3.05
C CYS A 133 -17.53 12.29 -1.69
N TYR A 134 -17.85 11.00 -1.70
CA TYR A 134 -18.03 10.23 -0.48
C TYR A 134 -16.65 9.91 0.09
N SER A 135 -16.33 10.43 1.28
CA SER A 135 -15.10 10.10 1.99
C SER A 135 -15.45 9.26 3.22
N LEU A 136 -14.72 8.17 3.42
CA LEU A 136 -14.86 7.33 4.60
C LEU A 136 -14.13 8.01 5.77
N HIS A 137 -14.89 8.56 6.69
CA HIS A 137 -14.36 9.05 7.96
C HIS A 137 -14.31 7.86 8.93
N MET A 138 -13.10 7.46 9.29
CA MET A 138 -12.86 6.25 10.07
C MET A 138 -12.21 6.62 11.39
N GLU A 139 -12.82 6.20 12.50
CA GLU A 139 -12.16 6.29 13.81
C GLU A 139 -11.01 5.27 13.87
N ARG A 140 -9.82 5.79 14.17
CA ARG A 140 -8.57 5.04 14.11
C ARG A 140 -8.39 4.21 15.38
N GLY A 141 -8.33 2.89 15.23
CA GLY A 141 -8.01 1.97 16.32
C GLY A 141 -6.53 1.98 16.67
N TYR A 142 -6.15 1.28 17.73
CA TYR A 142 -4.77 1.25 18.23
C TYR A 142 -3.75 0.75 17.19
N TRP A 143 -4.09 -0.28 16.41
CA TRP A 143 -3.17 -0.86 15.43
C TRP A 143 -2.87 0.09 14.26
N TYR A 144 -3.76 1.04 13.99
CA TYR A 144 -3.53 2.07 12.98
C TYR A 144 -2.28 2.91 13.32
N TYR A 145 -2.09 3.26 14.60
CA TYR A 145 -0.92 4.02 15.04
C TYR A 145 0.36 3.20 14.92
N ILE A 146 0.32 1.91 15.27
CA ILE A 146 1.46 1.00 15.06
C ILE A 146 1.86 0.96 13.58
N HIS A 147 0.88 0.80 12.69
CA HIS A 147 1.13 0.77 11.25
C HIS A 147 1.73 2.09 10.72
N ILE A 148 1.22 3.24 11.18
CA ILE A 148 1.76 4.56 10.81
C ILE A 148 3.18 4.75 11.32
N SER A 149 3.42 4.50 12.61
CA SER A 149 4.75 4.66 13.21
C SER A 149 5.78 3.79 12.48
N TYR A 150 5.39 2.56 12.16
CA TYR A 150 6.23 1.64 11.38
C TYR A 150 6.49 2.16 9.96
N THR A 151 5.45 2.67 9.28
CA THR A 151 5.59 3.27 7.95
C THR A 151 6.54 4.47 7.95
N ILE A 152 6.39 5.38 8.91
CA ILE A 152 7.27 6.55 9.07
C ILE A 152 8.71 6.09 9.31
N LEU A 153 8.92 5.08 10.16
CA LEU A 153 10.24 4.52 10.42
C LEU A 153 10.87 3.93 9.14
N CYS A 154 10.11 3.18 8.35
CA CYS A 154 10.61 2.66 7.07
C CYS A 154 10.99 3.80 6.11
N LEU A 155 10.18 4.85 6.01
CA LEU A 155 10.45 6.01 5.16
C LEU A 155 11.69 6.76 5.62
N PHE A 156 11.85 6.97 6.93
CA PHE A 156 13.02 7.62 7.50
C PHE A 156 14.31 6.84 7.23
N LEU A 157 14.30 5.52 7.45
CA LEU A 157 15.41 4.64 7.11
C LEU A 157 15.70 4.66 5.60
N THR A 158 14.67 4.72 4.76
CA THR A 158 14.83 4.79 3.30
C THR A 158 15.58 6.06 2.89
N ILE A 159 15.26 7.20 3.49
CA ILE A 159 15.94 8.48 3.22
C ILE A 159 17.41 8.39 3.64
N ILE A 160 17.69 7.83 4.82
CA ILE A 160 19.07 7.65 5.31
C ILE A 160 19.87 6.77 4.35
N VAL A 161 19.28 5.68 3.86
CA VAL A 161 19.97 4.73 2.97
C VAL A 161 20.32 5.37 1.61
N TYR A 162 19.54 6.35 1.15
CA TYR A 162 19.80 7.04 -0.11
C TYR A 162 20.86 8.15 -0.02
N TYR A 163 21.18 8.63 1.18
CA TYR A 163 22.17 9.67 1.43
C TYR A 163 23.54 9.05 1.72
#